data_AF-A0A3E0LYQ3-F1
#
_entry.id   AF-A0A3E0LYQ3-F1
#
_cell.length_a   1.000
_cell.length_b   1.000
_cell.length_c   1.000
_cell.angle_alpha   90.00
_cell.angle_beta   90.00
_cell.angle_gamma   90.00
#
_symmetry.space_group_name_H-M   'P 1'
#
loop_
_entity.id
_entity.type
_entity.pdbx_description
1 polymer ?
#
loop_
_entity_poly.entity_id
_entity_poly.type
_entity_poly.pdbx_seq_one_letter_code
_entity_poly.pdbx_strand_id
1 'polypeptide(L)'
;NRGLLYKNLQKYELALSDYSKAIDINPNYANAYNNRGVLYSDLQKYDLALSDYNKAIDINPNDALAYVNRGVVYALTREFPKALADAEKASELYRQQGNEAGYQQAQKLISMIRQEMSKN
;
A
#
# COMPACT_ATOMS: atom_id res chain seq x y z
N ASN A 1 -20.42 17.54 -11.69
CA ASN A 1 -19.30 17.13 -10.78
C ASN A 1 -19.76 16.51 -9.46
N ARG A 2 -20.79 17.01 -8.76
CA ARG A 2 -21.28 16.41 -7.49
C ARG A 2 -21.81 14.98 -7.60
N GLY A 3 -22.49 14.63 -8.70
CA GLY A 3 -23.00 13.26 -8.91
C GLY A 3 -21.90 12.19 -9.09
N LEU A 4 -20.76 12.56 -9.67
CA LEU A 4 -19.60 11.66 -9.81
C LEU A 4 -18.93 11.40 -8.45
N LEU A 5 -18.83 12.44 -7.61
CA LEU A 5 -18.28 12.33 -6.27
C LEU A 5 -19.12 11.36 -5.40
N TYR A 6 -20.45 11.52 -5.38
CA TYR A 6 -21.32 10.62 -4.64
C TYR A 6 -21.26 9.17 -5.16
N LYS A 7 -21.21 8.98 -6.49
CA LYS A 7 -21.06 7.64 -7.08
C LYS A 7 -19.72 7.00 -6.67
N ASN A 8 -18.64 7.77 -6.60
CA ASN A 8 -17.35 7.25 -6.18
C ASN A 8 -17.33 6.91 -4.69
N LEU A 9 -17.86 7.78 -3.83
CA LEU A 9 -17.98 7.52 -2.39
C LEU A 9 -18.79 6.25 -2.11
N GLN A 10 -19.93 6.07 -2.78
CA GLN A 10 -20.74 4.87 -2.63
C GLN A 10 -19.97 3.60 -3.04
N LYS A 11 -19.17 3.67 -4.11
CA LYS A 11 -18.32 2.55 -4.53
C LYS A 11 -17.24 2.23 -3.50
N TYR A 12 -16.61 3.25 -2.91
CA TYR A 12 -15.63 3.07 -1.85
C TYR A 12 -16.24 2.39 -0.63
N GLU A 13 -17.42 2.81 -0.19
CA GLU A 13 -18.13 2.20 0.95
C GLU A 13 -18.49 0.73 0.69
N LEU A 14 -19.01 0.41 -0.50
CA LEU A 14 -19.31 -0.96 -0.88
C LEU A 14 -18.05 -1.83 -0.91
N ALA A 15 -16.97 -1.34 -1.52
CA ALA A 15 -15.72 -2.08 -1.59
C ALA A 15 -15.06 -2.28 -0.21
N LEU A 16 -15.13 -1.30 0.69
CA LEU A 16 -14.70 -1.44 2.08
C LEU A 16 -15.51 -2.51 2.82
N SER A 17 -16.83 -2.57 2.60
CA SER A 17 -17.72 -3.59 3.17
C SER A 17 -17.35 -4.99 2.65
N ASP A 18 -17.12 -5.13 1.35
CA ASP A 18 -16.78 -6.41 0.74
C ASP A 18 -15.43 -6.94 1.23
N TYR A 19 -14.40 -6.09 1.32
CA TYR A 19 -13.11 -6.52 1.88
C TYR A 19 -13.20 -6.85 3.37
N SER A 20 -14.01 -6.12 4.14
CA SER A 20 -14.20 -6.43 5.56
C SER A 20 -14.89 -7.78 5.76
N LYS A 21 -15.93 -8.08 4.97
CA LYS A 21 -16.54 -9.43 4.97
C LYS A 21 -15.56 -10.51 4.56
N ALA A 22 -14.71 -10.27 3.56
CA ALA A 22 -13.70 -11.24 3.15
C ALA A 22 -12.69 -11.52 4.28
N ILE A 23 -12.34 -10.50 5.06
CA ILE A 23 -11.50 -10.62 6.26
C ILE A 23 -12.22 -11.36 7.38
N ASP A 24 -13.50 -11.10 7.62
CA ASP A 24 -14.29 -11.81 8.63
C ASP A 24 -14.42 -13.30 8.31
N ILE A 25 -14.56 -13.64 7.02
CA ILE A 25 -14.62 -15.02 6.54
C ILE A 25 -13.25 -15.70 6.61
N ASN A 26 -12.19 -14.99 6.22
CA ASN A 26 -10.81 -15.48 6.27
C ASN A 26 -9.86 -14.40 6.82
N PRO A 27 -9.56 -14.43 8.13
CA PRO A 27 -8.66 -13.48 8.76
C PRO A 27 -7.21 -13.56 8.28
N ASN A 28 -6.83 -14.60 7.55
CA ASN A 28 -5.51 -14.80 6.95
C ASN A 28 -5.50 -14.47 5.45
N TYR A 29 -6.48 -13.72 4.94
CA TYR A 29 -6.50 -13.33 3.54
C TYR A 29 -5.75 -12.01 3.30
N ALA A 30 -4.42 -12.10 3.14
CA ALA A 30 -3.52 -10.95 2.96
C ALA A 30 -4.01 -9.95 1.89
N ASN A 31 -4.46 -10.43 0.73
CA ASN A 31 -4.91 -9.57 -0.37
C ASN A 31 -6.12 -8.71 0.02
N ALA A 32 -7.02 -9.20 0.87
CA ALA A 32 -8.17 -8.41 1.32
C ALA A 32 -7.73 -7.24 2.20
N TYR A 33 -6.76 -7.44 3.09
CA TYR A 33 -6.14 -6.35 3.85
C TYR A 33 -5.42 -5.38 2.94
N ASN A 34 -4.55 -5.85 2.03
CA ASN A 34 -3.84 -4.96 1.12
C ASN A 34 -4.80 -4.09 0.28
N ASN A 35 -5.85 -4.70 -0.29
CA ASN A 35 -6.81 -3.97 -1.11
C ASN A 35 -7.65 -2.99 -0.28
N ARG A 36 -8.04 -3.34 0.95
CA ARG A 36 -8.73 -2.42 1.86
C ARG A 36 -7.82 -1.26 2.27
N GLY A 37 -6.55 -1.52 2.51
CA GLY A 37 -5.51 -0.52 2.75
C GLY A 37 -5.38 0.48 1.59
N VAL A 38 -5.43 0.02 0.34
CA VAL A 38 -5.45 0.90 -0.85
C VAL A 38 -6.65 1.84 -0.81
N LEU A 39 -7.84 1.34 -0.51
CA LEU A 39 -9.02 2.21 -0.39
C LEU A 39 -8.89 3.23 0.74
N TYR A 40 -8.32 2.83 1.89
CA TYR A 40 -8.06 3.77 2.97
C TYR A 40 -7.02 4.84 2.57
N SER A 41 -5.99 4.47 1.82
CA SER A 41 -5.00 5.41 1.29
C SER A 41 -5.62 6.41 0.31
N ASP A 42 -6.48 5.94 -0.61
CA ASP A 42 -7.23 6.81 -1.54
C ASP A 42 -8.14 7.80 -0.81
N LEU A 43 -8.71 7.37 0.32
CA LEU A 43 -9.52 8.21 1.21
C LEU A 43 -8.68 9.04 2.20
N GLN A 44 -7.34 9.04 2.07
CA GLN A 44 -6.38 9.72 2.94
C GLN A 44 -6.47 9.31 4.42
N LYS A 45 -7.04 8.13 4.71
CA LYS A 45 -7.09 7.52 6.04
C LYS A 45 -5.81 6.71 6.28
N TYR A 46 -4.68 7.40 6.32
CA TYR A 46 -3.35 6.77 6.30
C TYR A 46 -3.11 5.80 7.46
N ASP A 47 -3.56 6.11 8.68
CA ASP A 47 -3.39 5.20 9.83
C ASP A 47 -4.08 3.84 9.62
N LEU A 48 -5.29 3.86 9.05
CA LEU A 48 -6.03 2.63 8.72
C LEU A 48 -5.35 1.87 7.58
N ALA A 49 -4.85 2.60 6.56
CA ALA A 49 -4.11 1.99 5.46
C ALA A 49 -2.84 1.28 5.96
N LEU A 50 -2.05 1.94 6.81
CA LEU A 50 -0.85 1.38 7.42
C LEU A 50 -1.16 0.14 8.26
N SER A 51 -2.25 0.17 9.05
CA SER A 51 -2.68 -1.00 9.84
C SER A 51 -3.00 -2.20 8.94
N ASP A 52 -3.71 -1.98 7.85
CA ASP A 52 -4.08 -3.04 6.90
C ASP A 52 -2.85 -3.56 6.14
N TYR A 53 -1.94 -2.69 5.70
CA TYR A 53 -0.71 -3.14 5.04
C TYR A 53 0.21 -3.92 5.99
N ASN A 54 0.32 -3.49 7.26
CA ASN A 54 1.04 -4.25 8.27
C ASN A 54 0.46 -5.66 8.39
N LYS A 55 -0.86 -5.77 8.50
CA LYS A 55 -1.51 -7.08 8.62
C LYS A 55 -1.33 -7.95 7.37
N ALA A 56 -1.39 -7.36 6.18
CA ALA A 56 -1.11 -8.07 4.92
C ALA A 56 0.32 -8.62 4.89
N ILE A 57 1.30 -7.84 5.32
CA ILE A 57 2.72 -8.22 5.39
C ILE A 57 2.97 -9.29 6.47
N ASP A 58 2.32 -9.18 7.64
CA ASP A 58 2.42 -10.18 8.70
C ASP A 58 1.91 -11.55 8.23
N ILE A 59 0.86 -11.57 7.40
CA ILE A 59 0.28 -12.79 6.82
C ILE A 59 1.15 -13.32 5.67
N ASN A 60 1.60 -12.43 4.78
CA ASN A 60 2.46 -12.77 3.65
C ASN A 60 3.69 -11.84 3.57
N PRO A 61 4.80 -12.24 4.21
CA PRO A 61 6.03 -11.44 4.22
C PRO A 61 6.70 -11.30 2.85
N ASN A 62 6.25 -12.05 1.83
CA ASN A 62 6.76 -11.99 0.46
C ASN A 62 5.87 -11.14 -0.47
N ASP A 63 4.84 -10.46 0.05
CA ASP A 63 4.00 -9.56 -0.74
C ASP A 63 4.71 -8.23 -1.02
N ALA A 64 5.47 -8.19 -2.11
CA ALA A 64 6.19 -7.00 -2.56
C ALA A 64 5.25 -5.79 -2.77
N LEU A 65 4.01 -6.01 -3.21
CA LEU A 65 3.05 -4.94 -3.47
C LEU A 65 2.59 -4.28 -2.16
N ALA A 66 2.37 -5.06 -1.10
CA ALA A 66 2.03 -4.53 0.21
C ALA A 66 3.13 -3.61 0.77
N TYR A 67 4.41 -3.96 0.58
CA TYR A 67 5.53 -3.08 0.94
C TYR A 67 5.56 -1.80 0.10
N VAL A 68 5.34 -1.86 -1.22
CA VAL A 68 5.25 -0.64 -2.05
C VAL A 68 4.14 0.28 -1.55
N ASN A 69 2.95 -0.28 -1.32
CA ASN A 69 1.80 0.50 -0.89
C ASN A 69 2.02 1.15 0.48
N ARG A 70 2.58 0.41 1.44
CA ARG A 70 2.94 0.97 2.76
C ARG A 70 4.04 2.03 2.66
N GLY A 71 5.06 1.78 1.84
CA GLY A 71 6.14 2.73 1.58
C GLY A 71 5.66 4.04 0.95
N VAL A 72 4.68 3.98 0.04
CA VAL A 72 4.03 5.17 -0.52
C VAL A 72 3.31 5.97 0.58
N VAL A 73 2.56 5.30 1.47
CA VAL A 73 1.89 5.99 2.58
C VAL A 73 2.91 6.64 3.52
N TYR A 74 4.00 5.96 3.87
CA TYR A 74 5.08 6.57 4.65
C TYR A 74 5.73 7.77 3.96
N ALA A 75 5.88 7.73 2.63
CA ALA A 75 6.39 8.88 1.89
C ALA A 75 5.42 10.08 1.94
N LEU A 76 4.10 9.82 1.84
CA LEU A 76 3.05 10.83 1.96
C LEU A 76 3.02 11.47 3.36
N THR A 77 3.28 10.69 4.41
CA THR A 77 3.37 11.19 5.80
C THR A 77 4.76 11.73 6.17
N ARG A 78 5.68 11.83 5.20
CA ARG A 78 7.08 12.29 5.35
C ARG A 78 7.93 11.43 6.29
N GLU A 79 7.54 10.19 6.52
CA GLU A 79 8.32 9.18 7.25
C GLU A 79 9.35 8.51 6.31
N PHE A 80 10.21 9.32 5.70
CA PHE A 80 11.12 8.88 4.63
C PHE A 80 12.01 7.68 4.98
N PRO A 81 12.56 7.54 6.19
CA PRO A 81 13.33 6.34 6.54
C PRO A 81 12.53 5.04 6.45
N LYS A 82 11.26 5.06 6.87
CA LYS A 82 10.37 3.89 6.78
C LYS A 82 9.96 3.64 5.33
N ALA A 83 9.66 4.70 4.58
CA ALA A 83 9.33 4.60 3.16
C ALA A 83 10.47 3.97 2.34
N LEU A 84 11.72 4.38 2.62
CA LEU A 84 12.90 3.86 1.94
C LEU A 84 13.10 2.37 2.25
N ALA A 85 13.00 1.98 3.53
CA ALA A 85 13.13 0.58 3.94
C ALA A 85 12.09 -0.33 3.26
N ASP A 86 10.84 0.11 3.21
CA ASP A 86 9.77 -0.64 2.52
C ASP A 86 10.00 -0.74 1.01
N ALA A 87 10.43 0.36 0.37
CA ALA A 87 10.71 0.36 -1.07
C ALA A 87 11.92 -0.53 -1.43
N GLU A 88 12.96 -0.55 -0.60
CA GLU A 88 14.10 -1.45 -0.73
C GLU A 88 13.68 -2.91 -0.56
N LYS A 89 12.84 -3.21 0.43
CA LYS A 89 12.31 -4.56 0.63
C LYS A 89 11.45 -5.03 -0.54
N ALA A 90 10.56 -4.17 -1.04
CA ALA A 90 9.75 -4.46 -2.22
C ALA A 90 10.63 -4.74 -3.45
N SER A 91 11.68 -3.96 -3.66
CA SER A 91 12.62 -4.14 -4.77
C SER A 91 13.33 -5.50 -4.70
N GLU A 92 13.81 -5.89 -3.51
CA GLU A 92 14.41 -7.20 -3.30
C GLU A 92 13.43 -8.33 -3.65
N LEU A 93 12.19 -8.27 -3.14
CA LEU A 93 11.16 -9.28 -3.38
C LEU A 93 10.79 -9.36 -4.86
N TYR A 94 10.56 -8.24 -5.54
CA TYR A 94 10.26 -8.25 -6.98
C TYR A 94 11.40 -8.84 -7.81
N ARG A 95 12.65 -8.57 -7.44
CA ARG A 95 13.81 -9.20 -8.09
C ARG A 95 13.82 -10.71 -7.90
N GLN A 96 13.55 -11.18 -6.68
CA GLN A 96 13.45 -12.62 -6.38
C GLN A 96 12.29 -13.29 -7.15
N GLN A 97 11.19 -12.57 -7.36
CA GLN A 97 10.02 -13.02 -8.10
C GLN A 97 10.20 -12.96 -9.63
N GLY A 98 11.31 -12.41 -10.14
CA GLY A 98 11.49 -12.16 -11.57
C GLY A 98 10.55 -11.09 -12.14
N ASN A 99 9.93 -10.28 -11.28
CA ASN A 99 9.02 -9.22 -11.67
C ASN A 99 9.79 -7.93 -11.96
N GLU A 100 10.30 -7.82 -13.19
CA GLU A 100 11.11 -6.67 -13.60
C GLU A 100 10.33 -5.34 -13.54
N ALA A 101 9.05 -5.35 -13.92
CA ALA A 101 8.23 -4.13 -13.87
C ALA A 101 8.06 -3.61 -12.44
N GLY A 102 7.75 -4.50 -11.49
CA GLY A 102 7.67 -4.18 -10.07
C GLY A 102 9.01 -3.71 -9.50
N TYR A 103 10.10 -4.36 -9.90
CA TYR A 103 11.45 -3.96 -9.50
C TYR A 103 11.77 -2.53 -9.94
N GLN A 104 11.52 -2.18 -11.20
CA GLN A 104 11.74 -0.83 -11.73
C GLN A 104 10.84 0.21 -11.04
N GLN A 105 9.58 -0.15 -10.73
CA GLN A 105 8.69 0.71 -9.97
C GLN A 105 9.22 1.00 -8.56
N ALA A 106 9.70 -0.02 -7.85
CA ALA A 106 10.29 0.14 -6.53
C ALA A 106 11.58 1.00 -6.58
N GLN A 107 12.43 0.80 -7.58
CA GLN A 107 13.65 1.62 -7.78
C GLN A 107 13.34 3.10 -8.07
N LYS A 108 12.26 3.37 -8.82
CA LYS A 108 11.77 4.73 -9.02
C LYS A 108 11.31 5.35 -7.69
N LEU A 109 10.58 4.60 -6.87
CA LEU A 109 10.15 5.06 -5.53
C LEU A 109 11.35 5.38 -4.63
N ILE A 110 12.34 4.49 -4.56
CA ILE A 110 13.61 4.72 -3.84
C ILE A 110 14.28 6.03 -4.29
N SER A 111 14.39 6.22 -5.61
CA SER A 111 15.03 7.42 -6.18
C SER A 111 14.28 8.69 -5.79
N MET A 112 12.95 8.68 -5.85
CA MET A 112 12.11 9.81 -5.44
C MET A 112 12.27 10.13 -3.95
N ILE A 113 12.25 9.11 -3.08
CA ILE A 113 12.41 9.30 -1.63
C ILE A 113 13.77 9.90 -1.30
N ARG A 114 14.86 9.37 -1.89
CA ARG A 114 16.22 9.89 -1.66
C ARG A 114 16.36 11.34 -2.10
N GLN A 115 15.75 11.71 -3.22
CA GLN A 115 15.74 13.09 -3.68
C GLN A 115 14.97 14.03 -2.73
N GLU A 116 13.85 13.59 -2.17
CA GLU A 116 13.10 14.39 -1.19
C GLU A 116 13.85 14.51 0.14
N MET A 117 14.56 13.47 0.57
CA MET A 117 15.41 13.53 1.76
C MET A 117 16.58 14.51 1.60
N SER A 118 17.15 14.66 0.41
CA SER A 118 18.26 15.61 0.19
C SER A 118 17.83 17.07 0.09
N LYS A 119 16.53 17.35 -0.01
CA LYS A 119 15.97 18.71 -0.09
C LYS A 119 15.64 19.31 1.29
N ASN A 120 15.58 18.48 2.34
CA ASN A 120 15.34 18.93 3.71
C ASN A 120 16.65 18.95 4.50
#